data_AF-A0A6S6XWR7-F1
#
_entry.id   AF-A0A6S6XWR7-F1
#
_cell.length_a   1.000
_cell.length_b   1.000
_cell.length_c   1.000
_cell.angle_alpha   90.00
_cell.angle_beta   90.00
_cell.angle_gamma   90.00
#
_symmetry.space_group_name_H-M   'P 1'
#
loop_
_entity.id
_entity.type
_entity.pdbx_description
1 polymer ?
#
loop_
_entity_poly.entity_id
_entity_poly.type
_entity_poly.pdbx_seq_one_letter_code
_entity_poly.pdbx_strand_id
1 'polypeptide(L)'
;MTDWTSGYVADIGYTYGYYGELNPLRVKLAFLNAGLVAPEFGAACELGFGQGMSANLHAAASVTSWHGTDFNPSQAGFAQELAATAGSGARLFDEAFADFANRADLPDFDYIGLHGIWSWISDDNRAVIVDFIRRKLKVGGVL
;
A
#
# COMPACT_ATOMS: atom_id res chain seq x y z
N MET A 1 -27.66 -8.68 -8.11
CA MET A 1 -26.24 -8.47 -8.48
C MET A 1 -25.62 -7.75 -7.30
N THR A 2 -24.71 -8.43 -6.60
CA THR A 2 -23.87 -7.79 -5.58
C THR A 2 -23.07 -6.69 -6.25
N ASP A 3 -23.16 -5.48 -5.72
CA ASP A 3 -22.38 -4.33 -6.17
C ASP A 3 -20.90 -4.62 -5.90
N TRP A 4 -20.21 -5.21 -6.87
CA TRP A 4 -18.82 -5.66 -6.70
C TRP A 4 -17.88 -4.49 -6.40
N THR A 5 -18.25 -3.28 -6.82
CA THR A 5 -17.48 -2.07 -6.55
C THR A 5 -17.72 -1.52 -5.15
N SER A 6 -18.74 -2.00 -4.42
CA SER A 6 -19.13 -1.50 -3.09
C SER A 6 -19.20 0.03 -3.03
N GLY A 7 -19.78 0.66 -4.07
CA GLY A 7 -19.87 2.12 -4.19
C GLY A 7 -18.69 2.83 -4.90
N TYR A 8 -17.70 2.10 -5.41
CA TYR A 8 -16.59 2.68 -6.17
C TYR A 8 -16.99 2.99 -7.63
N VAL A 9 -16.64 4.19 -8.12
CA VAL A 9 -16.85 4.58 -9.52
C VAL A 9 -15.72 3.99 -10.37
N ALA A 10 -15.95 2.83 -10.98
CA ALA A 10 -14.98 2.14 -11.82
C ALA A 10 -14.94 2.64 -13.29
N ASP A 11 -15.89 3.49 -13.70
CA ASP A 11 -16.07 3.92 -15.10
C ASP A 11 -15.08 4.99 -15.59
N ILE A 12 -14.23 5.53 -14.73
CA ILE A 12 -13.19 6.50 -15.10
C ILE A 12 -11.82 5.91 -14.79
N GLY A 13 -10.96 5.82 -15.81
CA GLY A 13 -9.58 5.38 -15.64
C GLY A 13 -8.89 6.21 -14.57
N TYR A 14 -8.53 5.57 -13.46
CA TYR A 14 -7.88 6.23 -12.33
C TYR A 14 -6.53 6.79 -12.76
N THR A 15 -6.17 7.99 -12.28
CA THR A 15 -4.98 8.72 -12.72
C THR A 15 -3.69 8.01 -12.35
N TYR A 16 -2.67 8.11 -13.21
CA TYR A 16 -1.29 7.68 -12.95
C TYR A 16 -0.56 8.69 -12.06
N GLY A 17 -0.97 8.81 -10.80
CA GLY A 17 -0.39 9.74 -9.83
C GLY A 17 0.77 9.15 -9.05
N TYR A 18 1.86 9.91 -8.89
CA TYR A 18 2.90 9.64 -7.90
C TYR A 18 2.68 10.54 -6.68
N TYR A 19 2.70 9.95 -5.49
CA TYR A 19 2.53 10.64 -4.22
C TYR A 19 3.81 10.50 -3.40
N GLY A 20 4.65 11.53 -3.43
CA GLY A 20 5.93 11.51 -2.73
C GLY A 20 5.81 11.44 -1.21
N GLU A 21 4.64 11.79 -0.67
CA GLU A 21 4.26 11.69 0.73
C GLU A 21 4.25 10.25 1.24
N LEU A 22 4.07 9.26 0.34
CA LEU A 22 4.16 7.84 0.65
C LEU A 22 5.59 7.29 0.68
N ASN A 23 6.60 8.13 0.46
CA ASN A 23 7.99 7.69 0.46
C ASN A 23 8.50 7.51 1.90
N PRO A 24 8.93 6.31 2.33
CA PRO A 24 9.43 6.07 3.68
C PRO A 24 10.66 6.94 4.03
N LEU A 25 11.44 7.38 3.03
CA LEU A 25 12.56 8.29 3.26
C LEU A 25 12.12 9.67 3.76
N ARG A 26 10.90 10.11 3.42
CA ARG A 26 10.35 11.37 3.96
C ARG A 26 10.01 11.27 5.44
N VAL A 27 9.70 10.07 5.94
CA VAL A 27 9.48 9.82 7.37
C VAL A 27 10.73 10.18 8.19
N LYS A 28 11.93 9.94 7.64
CA LYS A 28 13.20 10.27 8.32
C LYS A 28 13.28 11.77 8.67
N LEU A 29 12.76 12.64 7.80
CA LEU A 29 12.73 14.09 8.07
C LEU A 29 11.75 14.43 9.21
N ALA A 30 10.56 13.82 9.22
CA ALA A 30 9.58 14.05 10.28
C ALA A 30 10.11 13.58 11.66
N PHE A 31 10.77 12.43 11.70
CA PHE A 31 11.41 11.89 12.91
C PHE A 31 12.56 12.78 13.39
N LEU A 32 13.45 13.20 12.48
CA LEU A 32 14.53 14.11 12.82
C LEU A 32 14.01 15.42 13.40
N ASN A 33 12.96 15.99 12.81
CA ASN A 33 12.31 17.19 13.32
C ASN A 33 11.71 16.99 14.72
N ALA A 34 11.24 15.77 15.04
CA ALA A 34 10.73 15.42 16.37
C ALA A 34 11.82 14.99 17.37
N GLY A 35 13.11 14.96 16.97
CA GLY A 35 14.20 14.46 17.82
C GLY A 35 14.15 12.95 18.05
N LEU A 36 13.50 12.20 17.15
CA LEU A 36 13.33 10.75 17.22
C LEU A 36 14.27 10.05 16.22
N VAL A 37 14.64 8.80 16.55
CA VAL A 37 15.37 7.92 15.63
C VAL A 37 14.36 7.24 14.70
N ALA A 38 14.50 7.45 13.40
CA ALA A 38 13.66 6.78 12.40
C ALA A 38 13.99 5.28 12.32
N PRO A 39 13.00 4.40 12.12
CA PRO A 39 13.27 3.00 11.87
C PRO A 39 13.97 2.80 10.52
N GLU A 40 14.59 1.64 10.36
CA GLU A 40 15.01 1.15 9.05
C GLU A 40 13.83 0.48 8.35
N PHE A 41 13.69 0.70 7.05
CA PHE A 41 12.55 0.23 6.26
C PHE A 41 12.94 -0.98 5.41
N GLY A 42 12.76 -2.19 5.96
CA GLY A 42 13.04 -3.44 5.26
C GLY A 42 11.85 -3.97 4.46
N ALA A 43 10.65 -3.92 5.03
CA ALA A 43 9.40 -4.30 4.38
C ALA A 43 8.37 -3.17 4.47
N ALA A 44 7.75 -2.84 3.34
CA ALA A 44 6.73 -1.80 3.23
C ALA A 44 5.46 -2.34 2.56
N CYS A 45 4.31 -1.79 2.94
CA CYS A 45 3.02 -2.11 2.34
C CYS A 45 2.29 -0.85 1.89
N GLU A 46 1.63 -0.85 0.73
CA GLU A 46 0.69 0.19 0.32
C GLU A 46 -0.73 -0.40 0.17
N LEU A 47 -1.70 0.14 0.92
CA LEU A 47 -3.09 -0.31 0.89
C LEU A 47 -3.92 0.63 -0.02
N GLY A 48 -4.58 0.05 -1.03
CA GLY A 48 -5.34 0.79 -2.04
C GLY A 48 -4.41 1.61 -2.93
N PHE A 49 -3.45 0.93 -3.56
CA PHE A 49 -2.37 1.58 -4.30
C PHE A 49 -2.81 2.24 -5.62
N GLY A 50 -4.07 2.09 -6.05
CA GLY A 50 -4.53 2.66 -7.30
C GLY A 50 -3.79 2.05 -8.51
N GLN A 51 -3.22 2.89 -9.38
CA GLN A 51 -2.35 2.41 -10.47
C GLN A 51 -0.98 1.87 -9.98
N GLY A 52 -0.70 1.88 -8.68
CA GLY A 52 0.53 1.29 -8.11
C GLY A 52 1.81 2.05 -8.44
N MET A 53 1.70 3.31 -8.86
CA MET A 53 2.85 4.14 -9.23
C MET A 53 3.79 4.38 -8.04
N SER A 54 3.27 4.83 -6.90
CA SER A 54 4.08 5.09 -5.70
C SER A 54 4.82 3.84 -5.23
N ALA A 55 4.09 2.74 -4.98
CA ALA A 55 4.68 1.45 -4.59
C ALA A 55 5.77 0.99 -5.56
N ASN A 56 5.53 1.03 -6.87
CA ASN A 56 6.52 0.62 -7.88
C ASN A 56 7.74 1.53 -7.93
N LEU A 57 7.56 2.85 -7.89
CA LEU A 57 8.67 3.80 -7.89
C LEU A 57 9.55 3.59 -6.65
N HIS A 58 8.93 3.44 -5.48
CA HIS A 58 9.67 3.20 -4.24
C HIS A 58 10.37 1.84 -4.22
N ALA A 59 9.75 0.80 -4.76
CA ALA A 59 10.35 -0.52 -4.89
C ALA A 59 11.59 -0.49 -5.81
N ALA A 60 11.50 0.18 -6.95
CA ALA A 60 12.62 0.29 -7.88
C ALA A 60 13.78 1.16 -7.33
N ALA A 61 13.46 2.14 -6.48
CA ALA A 61 14.42 3.10 -5.94
C ALA A 61 14.99 2.75 -4.56
N SER A 62 14.67 1.57 -4.01
CA SER A 62 15.11 1.16 -2.68
C SER A 62 15.40 -0.34 -2.59
N VAL A 63 16.01 -0.76 -1.48
CA VAL A 63 16.18 -2.18 -1.13
C VAL A 63 15.00 -2.73 -0.31
N THR A 64 13.99 -1.90 -0.07
CA THR A 64 12.80 -2.26 0.70
C THR A 64 11.94 -3.24 -0.10
N SER A 65 11.48 -4.32 0.52
CA SER A 65 10.51 -5.23 -0.08
C SER A 65 9.12 -4.59 -0.01
N TRP A 66 8.54 -4.29 -1.17
CA TRP A 66 7.23 -3.67 -1.26
C TRP A 66 6.12 -4.67 -1.53
N HIS A 67 5.02 -4.49 -0.82
CA HIS A 67 3.77 -5.22 -0.98
C HIS A 67 2.62 -4.24 -1.13
N GLY A 68 1.51 -4.70 -1.68
CA GLY A 68 0.31 -3.89 -1.67
C GLY A 68 -0.87 -4.58 -2.29
N THR A 69 -2.05 -4.05 -2.04
CA THR A 69 -3.28 -4.57 -2.60
C THR A 69 -4.16 -3.44 -3.12
N ASP A 70 -4.82 -3.70 -4.24
CA ASP A 70 -5.96 -2.95 -4.73
C ASP A 70 -6.98 -3.96 -5.27
N PHE A 71 -8.26 -3.69 -5.12
CA PHE A 71 -9.32 -4.60 -5.53
C PHE A 71 -9.72 -4.44 -7.00
N ASN A 72 -9.23 -3.39 -7.67
CA ASN A 72 -9.53 -3.13 -9.07
C ASN A 72 -8.57 -3.92 -9.98
N PRO A 73 -9.07 -4.89 -10.79
CA PRO A 73 -8.19 -5.75 -11.58
C PRO A 73 -7.34 -5.02 -12.62
N SER A 74 -7.86 -3.93 -13.20
CA SER A 74 -7.14 -3.13 -14.19
C SER A 74 -5.94 -2.41 -13.58
N GLN A 75 -6.11 -1.94 -12.34
CA GLN A 75 -5.11 -1.24 -11.56
C GLN A 75 -4.02 -2.18 -11.06
N ALA A 76 -4.43 -3.31 -10.48
CA ALA A 76 -3.50 -4.35 -10.06
C ALA A 76 -2.72 -4.94 -11.25
N GLY A 77 -3.39 -5.19 -12.38
CA GLY A 77 -2.75 -5.68 -13.60
C GLY A 77 -1.66 -4.73 -14.13
N PHE A 78 -1.97 -3.43 -14.21
CA PHE A 78 -0.97 -2.42 -14.60
C PHE A 78 0.19 -2.36 -13.60
N ALA A 79 -0.10 -2.37 -12.30
CA ALA A 79 0.91 -2.31 -11.26
C ALA A 79 1.86 -3.52 -11.28
N GLN A 80 1.32 -4.71 -11.54
CA GLN A 80 2.09 -5.95 -11.69
C GLN A 80 2.97 -5.94 -12.95
N GLU A 81 2.44 -5.46 -14.08
CA GLU A 81 3.21 -5.28 -15.32
C GLU A 81 4.39 -4.34 -15.08
N LEU A 82 4.14 -3.19 -14.44
CA LEU A 82 5.18 -2.21 -14.12
C LEU A 82 6.26 -2.80 -13.21
N ALA A 83 5.87 -3.57 -12.18
CA ALA A 83 6.81 -4.25 -11.29
C ALA A 83 7.68 -5.27 -12.04
N ALA A 84 7.08 -6.04 -12.94
CA ALA A 84 7.76 -7.04 -13.75
C ALA A 84 8.73 -6.40 -14.75
N THR A 85 8.31 -5.35 -15.46
CA THR A 85 9.16 -4.62 -16.41
C THR A 85 10.31 -3.91 -15.72
N ALA A 86 10.09 -3.32 -14.53
CA ALA A 86 11.14 -2.68 -13.75
C ALA A 86 12.10 -3.67 -13.10
N GLY A 87 11.70 -4.94 -12.92
CA GLY A 87 12.45 -5.92 -12.15
C GLY A 87 12.58 -5.55 -10.67
N SER A 88 11.63 -4.78 -10.14
CA SER A 88 11.70 -4.23 -8.77
C SER A 88 11.43 -5.28 -7.68
N GLY A 89 10.80 -6.39 -8.04
CA GLY A 89 10.40 -7.43 -7.08
C GLY A 89 9.21 -7.05 -6.20
N ALA A 90 8.51 -5.95 -6.50
CA ALA A 90 7.29 -5.57 -5.79
C ALA A 90 6.21 -6.65 -5.92
N ARG A 91 5.54 -6.97 -4.80
CA ARG A 91 4.47 -7.96 -4.73
C ARG A 91 3.11 -7.26 -4.59
N LEU A 92 2.47 -7.00 -5.73
CA LEU A 92 1.22 -6.24 -5.81
C LEU A 92 0.06 -7.16 -6.21
N PHE A 93 -1.04 -7.10 -5.46
CA PHE A 93 -2.13 -8.09 -5.52
C PHE A 93 -3.47 -7.47 -5.91
N ASP A 94 -4.22 -8.19 -6.73
CA ASP A 94 -5.63 -7.93 -7.08
C ASP A 94 -6.53 -8.63 -6.05
N GLU A 95 -6.65 -8.03 -4.86
CA GLU A 95 -7.38 -8.62 -3.74
C GLU A 95 -8.16 -7.54 -3.00
N ALA A 96 -9.29 -7.91 -2.39
CA ALA A 96 -9.94 -7.03 -1.42
C ALA A 96 -9.11 -6.97 -0.13
N PHE A 97 -9.26 -5.90 0.66
CA PHE A 97 -8.53 -5.75 1.92
C PHE A 97 -8.70 -6.95 2.86
N ALA A 98 -9.90 -7.55 2.91
CA ALA A 98 -10.18 -8.69 3.76
C ALA A 98 -9.39 -9.94 3.36
N ASP A 99 -9.25 -10.19 2.06
CA ASP A 99 -8.51 -11.34 1.54
C ASP A 99 -7.01 -11.14 1.74
N PHE A 100 -6.51 -9.96 1.37
CA PHE A 100 -5.11 -9.60 1.58
C PHE A 100 -4.71 -9.66 3.05
N ALA A 101 -5.58 -9.19 3.96
CA ALA A 101 -5.31 -9.19 5.39
C ALA A 101 -5.24 -10.59 6.04
N ASN A 102 -5.75 -11.62 5.35
CA ASN A 102 -5.75 -13.02 5.78
C ASN A 102 -4.62 -13.86 5.17
N ARG A 103 -3.79 -13.26 4.31
CA ARG A 103 -2.63 -13.94 3.72
C ARG A 103 -1.60 -14.35 4.77
N ALA A 104 -1.17 -15.61 4.71
CA ALA A 104 -0.16 -16.17 5.60
C ALA A 104 1.28 -15.83 5.18
N ASP A 105 1.51 -15.44 3.93
CA ASP A 105 2.83 -15.20 3.34
C ASP A 105 3.29 -13.73 3.40
N LEU A 106 2.48 -12.85 3.99
CA LEU A 106 2.84 -11.45 4.21
C LEU A 106 3.78 -11.31 5.42
N PRO A 107 4.90 -10.57 5.28
CA PRO A 107 5.75 -10.25 6.41
C PRO A 107 5.03 -9.27 7.35
N ASP A 108 5.65 -9.01 8.50
CA ASP A 108 5.34 -7.80 9.26
C ASP A 108 6.09 -6.63 8.61
N PHE A 109 5.50 -5.43 8.65
CA PHE A 109 5.95 -4.25 7.93
C PHE A 109 6.58 -3.21 8.85
N ASP A 110 7.63 -2.58 8.37
CA ASP A 110 8.26 -1.41 8.99
C ASP A 110 7.50 -0.12 8.62
N TYR A 111 6.83 -0.13 7.45
CA TYR A 111 6.05 0.98 6.92
C TYR A 111 4.76 0.47 6.28
N ILE A 112 3.62 1.09 6.59
CA ILE A 112 2.37 0.86 5.88
C ILE A 112 1.87 2.22 5.38
N GLY A 113 1.72 2.38 4.07
CA GLY A 113 1.14 3.56 3.43
C GLY A 113 -0.35 3.39 3.17
N LEU A 114 -1.12 4.42 3.48
CA LEU A 114 -2.55 4.51 3.18
C LEU A 114 -2.86 5.93 2.69
N HIS A 115 -3.06 6.10 1.38
CA HIS A 115 -3.26 7.42 0.80
C HIS A 115 -4.59 7.51 0.05
N GLY A 116 -5.42 8.46 0.47
CA GLY A 116 -6.60 8.85 -0.30
C GLY A 116 -7.54 7.67 -0.54
N ILE A 117 -7.88 6.90 0.50
CA ILE A 117 -9.01 5.94 0.44
C ILE A 117 -9.88 5.98 1.70
N TRP A 118 -9.32 6.39 2.85
CA TRP A 118 -9.93 6.25 4.17
C TRP A 118 -11.34 6.85 4.29
N SER A 119 -11.56 8.02 3.68
CA SER A 119 -12.79 8.80 3.86
C SER A 119 -14.00 8.25 3.12
N TRP A 120 -13.82 7.36 2.14
CA TRP A 120 -14.91 6.91 1.26
C TRP A 120 -15.07 5.39 1.17
N ILE A 121 -14.14 4.61 1.71
CA ILE A 121 -14.36 3.17 1.91
C ILE A 121 -15.46 2.92 2.96
N SER A 122 -16.03 1.72 2.96
CA SER A 122 -17.02 1.29 3.96
C SER A 122 -16.42 1.19 5.37
N ASP A 123 -17.27 1.22 6.39
CA ASP A 123 -16.85 0.98 7.78
C ASP A 123 -16.25 -0.42 7.99
N ASP A 124 -16.78 -1.42 7.29
CA ASP A 124 -16.23 -2.78 7.31
C ASP A 124 -14.78 -2.81 6.78
N ASN A 125 -14.52 -2.12 5.66
CA ASN A 125 -13.16 -2.00 5.13
C ASN A 125 -12.24 -1.21 6.06
N ARG A 126 -12.73 -0.13 6.71
CA ARG A 126 -11.97 0.58 7.75
C ARG A 126 -11.59 -0.35 8.90
N ALA A 127 -12.52 -1.18 9.37
CA ALA A 127 -12.28 -2.13 10.45
C ALA A 127 -11.21 -3.16 10.06
N VAL A 128 -11.27 -3.70 8.84
CA VAL A 128 -10.26 -4.61 8.30
C VAL A 128 -8.88 -3.95 8.23
N ILE A 129 -8.78 -2.72 7.70
CA ILE A 129 -7.51 -2.00 7.60
C ILE A 129 -6.91 -1.73 8.98
N VAL A 130 -7.72 -1.30 9.95
CA VAL A 130 -7.25 -1.04 11.32
C VAL A 130 -6.76 -2.32 11.98
N ASP A 131 -7.48 -3.44 11.82
CA ASP A 131 -7.05 -4.73 12.33
C ASP A 131 -5.76 -5.22 11.66
N PHE A 132 -5.65 -5.08 10.34
CA PHE A 132 -4.45 -5.41 9.58
C PHE A 132 -3.24 -4.61 10.09
N ILE A 133 -3.35 -3.28 10.19
CA ILE A 133 -2.27 -2.42 10.69
C ILE A 133 -1.88 -2.84 12.11
N ARG A 134 -2.85 -3.11 12.99
CA ARG A 134 -2.57 -3.56 14.37
C ARG A 134 -1.78 -4.86 14.41
N ARG A 135 -2.05 -5.81 13.52
CA ARG A 135 -1.39 -7.13 13.50
C ARG A 135 -0.07 -7.13 12.73
N LYS A 136 0.05 -6.32 11.68
CA LYS A 136 1.12 -6.40 10.70
C LYS A 136 2.12 -5.26 10.77
N LEU A 137 1.82 -4.15 11.44
CA LEU A 137 2.82 -3.12 11.70
C LEU A 137 3.72 -3.55 12.85
N LYS A 138 5.03 -3.58 12.62
CA LYS A 138 6.01 -3.91 13.68
C LYS A 138 5.99 -2.87 14.79
N VAL A 139 6.44 -3.27 15.98
CA VAL A 139 6.78 -2.31 17.04
C VAL A 139 7.84 -1.33 16.52
N GLY A 140 7.54 -0.04 16.58
CA GLY A 140 8.40 1.01 16.03
C GLY A 140 8.22 1.28 14.52
N GLY A 141 7.32 0.54 13.84
CA GLY A 141 6.92 0.82 12.47
C GLY A 141 6.08 2.09 12.35
N VAL A 142 5.93 2.57 11.10
CA VAL A 142 5.23 3.83 10.79
C VAL A 142 4.04 3.60 9.85
N LEU A 143 2.96 4.33 10.11
CA LEU A 143 1.77 4.46 9.26
C LEU A 143 1.74 5.86 8.64
#